data_AF-A0A9E8CLG6-F1
#
_entry.id   AF-A0A9E8CLG6-F1
#
_cell.length_a   1.000
_cell.length_b   1.000
_cell.length_c   1.000
_cell.angle_alpha   90.00
_cell.angle_beta   90.00
_cell.angle_gamma   90.00
#
_symmetry.space_group_name_H-M   'P 1'
#
loop_
_entity.id
_entity.type
_entity.pdbx_description
1 polymer ?
#
loop_
_entity_poly.entity_id
_entity_poly.type
_entity_poly.pdbx_seq_one_letter_code
_entity_poly.pdbx_strand_id
1 'polypeptide(L)'
;MGKRLNLILSMAATGRSRYSAVMPSDNQPPSDKRRAFQPFRYRQKQSDLAEAIHQRVVKAVDDMRRRMISDENALSYRHGREWSSSHNPETQEFSRFQTASAEAAIPFEHILDHRLSAIPDYVARMVDGLELGFMANLFSLIDATTEKTGNVVRSSGSAAEDFFDMLSKVETGVDRYGRPTMPSFVTSPDNSRRMIQELEAQTEEFHRRVEQLKEQKERDATAREADRVARFRW
;
A
#
# COMPACT_ATOMS: atom_id res chain seq x y z
N MET A 1 -18.04 32.26 -11.48
CA MET A 1 -16.83 31.46 -11.80
C MET A 1 -15.98 31.32 -10.54
N GLY A 2 -16.15 30.24 -9.79
CA GLY A 2 -15.43 30.01 -8.53
C GLY A 2 -13.99 29.59 -8.78
N LYS A 3 -13.02 30.34 -8.23
CA LYS A 3 -11.60 30.01 -8.32
C LYS A 3 -11.31 28.85 -7.36
N ARG A 4 -10.83 27.72 -7.90
CA ARG A 4 -10.38 26.54 -7.13
C ARG A 4 -8.87 26.59 -6.97
N LEU A 5 -8.37 26.22 -5.79
CA LEU A 5 -6.94 26.06 -5.55
C LEU A 5 -6.66 24.55 -5.53
N ASN A 6 -6.11 24.03 -6.64
CA ASN A 6 -5.77 22.62 -6.77
C ASN A 6 -4.33 22.41 -6.29
N LEU A 7 -4.17 21.58 -5.25
CA LEU A 7 -2.87 21.09 -4.81
C LEU A 7 -2.76 19.64 -5.28
N ILE A 8 -2.04 19.43 -6.38
CA ILE A 8 -1.79 18.09 -6.91
C ILE A 8 -0.55 17.55 -6.22
N LEU A 9 -0.69 16.49 -5.42
CA LEU A 9 0.43 15.76 -4.84
C LEU A 9 0.68 14.49 -5.68
N SER A 10 1.79 14.49 -6.42
CA SER A 10 2.27 13.30 -7.12
C SER A 10 3.47 12.75 -6.36
N MET A 11 3.35 11.54 -5.80
CA MET A 11 4.48 10.81 -5.23
C MET A 11 5.10 9.92 -6.31
N ALA A 12 6.09 10.45 -7.02
CA ALA A 12 6.96 9.64 -7.87
C ALA A 12 8.19 9.17 -7.08
N ALA A 13 8.79 8.03 -7.49
CA ALA A 13 9.97 7.36 -6.89
C ALA A 13 11.28 8.20 -6.82
N THR A 14 11.20 9.47 -7.14
CA THR A 14 12.21 10.48 -6.88
C THR A 14 11.68 11.35 -5.76
N GLY A 15 12.27 11.29 -4.56
CA GLY A 15 11.87 12.03 -3.35
C GLY A 15 11.95 13.57 -3.44
N ARG A 16 11.61 14.16 -4.59
CA ARG A 16 11.26 15.57 -4.75
C ARG A 16 9.77 15.66 -5.08
N SER A 17 8.97 15.99 -4.08
CA SER A 17 7.65 16.57 -4.31
C SER A 17 7.82 17.81 -5.19
N ARG A 18 7.34 17.75 -6.44
CA ARG A 18 7.20 18.94 -7.27
C ARG A 18 5.90 19.62 -6.88
N TYR A 19 5.97 20.55 -5.92
CA TYR A 19 4.90 21.52 -5.73
C TYR A 19 4.83 22.41 -6.97
N SER A 20 3.79 22.24 -7.78
CA SER A 20 3.44 23.17 -8.84
C SER A 20 2.08 23.77 -8.50
N ALA A 21 2.08 24.95 -7.89
CA ALA A 21 0.90 25.79 -7.87
C ALA A 21 0.73 26.36 -9.29
N VAL A 22 -0.05 25.69 -10.14
CA VAL A 22 -0.39 26.20 -11.47
C VAL A 22 -1.44 27.29 -11.28
N MET A 23 -0.99 28.54 -11.21
CA MET A 23 -1.85 29.70 -11.43
C MET A 23 -1.93 29.98 -12.93
N PRO A 24 -3.07 30.48 -13.46
CA PRO A 24 -3.16 30.90 -14.85
C PRO A 24 -2.09 31.97 -15.15
N SER A 25 -1.29 31.66 -16.16
CA SER A 25 -0.21 32.48 -16.70
C SER A 25 -0.80 33.74 -17.32
N ASP A 26 -0.59 34.88 -16.68
CA ASP A 26 -0.55 36.19 -17.36
C ASP A 26 0.39 37.13 -16.60
N ASN A 27 1.54 37.39 -17.24
CA ASN A 27 2.40 38.58 -17.19
C ASN A 27 3.90 38.26 -17.05
N GLN A 28 4.65 38.67 -18.06
CA GLN A 28 6.11 38.79 -18.05
C GLN A 28 6.57 39.62 -16.84
N PRO A 29 7.74 39.31 -16.24
CA PRO A 29 8.24 40.09 -15.12
C PRO A 29 8.76 41.45 -15.60
N PRO A 30 8.36 42.59 -14.99
CA PRO A 30 9.08 43.83 -15.19
C PRO A 30 10.47 43.70 -14.55
N SER A 31 11.49 44.07 -15.31
CA SER A 31 12.89 44.15 -14.90
C SER A 31 13.09 45.32 -13.93
N ASP A 32 12.81 45.13 -12.64
CA ASP A 32 13.31 46.06 -11.62
C ASP A 32 13.55 45.34 -10.28
N LYS A 33 14.82 45.25 -9.86
CA LYS A 33 15.28 44.53 -8.66
C LYS A 33 15.14 45.40 -7.40
N ARG A 34 13.96 45.96 -7.15
CA ARG A 34 13.63 46.46 -5.81
C ARG A 34 12.86 45.35 -5.11
N ARG A 35 13.54 44.59 -4.23
CA ARG A 35 12.88 43.67 -3.30
C ARG A 35 11.92 44.50 -2.45
N ALA A 36 10.67 44.59 -2.87
CA ALA A 36 9.62 45.27 -2.12
C ALA A 36 9.61 44.69 -0.71
N PHE A 37 9.77 45.58 0.29
CA PHE A 37 9.62 45.23 1.68
C PHE A 37 8.21 44.65 1.86
N GLN A 38 8.11 43.33 2.01
CA GLN A 38 6.86 42.68 2.36
C GLN A 38 6.78 42.66 3.89
N PRO A 39 5.92 43.47 4.52
CA PRO A 39 5.85 43.60 5.99
C PRO A 39 5.46 42.28 6.68
N PHE A 40 4.91 41.33 5.93
CA PHE A 40 4.52 40.02 6.43
C PHE A 40 5.27 38.93 5.65
N ARG A 41 5.82 37.95 6.36
CA ARG A 41 6.51 36.78 5.81
C ARG A 41 5.54 35.76 5.18
N TYR A 42 4.64 36.21 4.30
CA TYR A 42 3.58 35.37 3.73
C TYR A 42 4.15 34.13 3.03
N ARG A 43 5.21 34.29 2.23
CA ARG A 43 5.84 33.15 1.53
C ARG A 43 6.42 32.10 2.47
N GLN A 44 7.06 32.54 3.56
CA GLN A 44 7.63 31.61 4.54
C GLN A 44 6.51 30.85 5.27
N LYS A 45 5.49 31.57 5.77
CA LYS A 45 4.35 30.96 6.45
C LYS A 45 3.55 29.99 5.56
N GLN A 46 3.43 30.30 4.26
CA GLN A 46 2.81 29.40 3.29
C GLN A 46 3.64 28.12 3.08
N SER A 47 4.96 28.26 2.94
CA SER A 47 5.87 27.11 2.84
C SER A 47 5.82 26.24 4.09
N ASP A 48 5.83 26.85 5.28
CA ASP A 48 5.78 26.15 6.55
C ASP A 48 4.45 25.38 6.71
N LEU A 49 3.33 26.00 6.29
CA LEU A 49 2.03 25.34 6.28
C LEU A 49 1.99 24.16 5.29
N ALA A 50 2.48 24.34 4.07
CA ALA A 50 2.52 23.28 3.07
C ALA A 50 3.37 22.10 3.53
N GLU A 51 4.53 22.36 4.12
CA GLU A 51 5.41 21.35 4.69
C GLU A 51 4.73 20.62 5.86
N ALA A 52 4.08 21.34 6.77
CA ALA A 52 3.37 20.73 7.88
C ALA A 52 2.20 19.83 7.42
N ILE A 53 1.46 20.25 6.40
CA ILE A 53 0.40 19.42 5.79
C ILE A 53 1.01 18.19 5.13
N HIS A 54 2.11 18.35 4.39
CA HIS A 54 2.80 17.24 3.74
C HIS A 54 3.28 16.18 4.73
N GLN A 55 3.94 16.61 5.81
CA GLN A 55 4.39 15.70 6.86
C GLN A 55 3.23 14.93 7.49
N ARG A 56 2.06 15.57 7.65
CA ARG A 56 0.85 14.89 8.12
C ARG A 56 0.34 13.85 7.12
N VAL A 57 0.34 14.15 5.83
CA VAL A 57 -0.04 13.18 4.79
C VAL A 57 0.93 12.01 4.79
N VAL A 58 2.25 12.25 4.79
CA VAL A 58 3.28 11.19 4.81
C VAL A 58 3.08 10.28 6.02
N LYS A 59 2.93 10.86 7.21
CA LYS A 59 2.69 10.09 8.43
C LYS A 59 1.40 9.26 8.34
N ALA A 60 0.30 9.84 7.85
CA ALA A 60 -0.96 9.13 7.72
C ALA A 60 -0.91 7.99 6.68
N VAL A 61 -0.14 8.17 5.59
CA VAL A 61 0.14 7.11 4.61
C VAL A 61 1.00 6.01 5.22
N ASP A 62 2.00 6.35 6.03
CA ASP A 62 2.80 5.36 6.75
C ASP A 62 1.94 4.56 7.74
N ASP A 63 1.07 5.23 8.48
CA ASP A 63 0.11 4.61 9.41
C ASP A 63 -0.90 3.72 8.67
N MET A 64 -1.33 4.12 7.47
CA MET A 64 -2.14 3.29 6.58
C MET A 64 -1.39 2.05 6.11
N ARG A 65 -0.17 2.19 5.59
CA ARG A 65 0.64 1.06 5.13
C ARG A 65 0.93 0.07 6.26
N ARG A 66 1.22 0.55 7.48
CA ARG A 66 1.46 -0.28 8.68
C ARG A 66 0.31 -1.23 9.01
N ARG A 67 -0.93 -0.86 8.68
CA ARG A 67 -2.12 -1.72 8.87
C ARG A 67 -2.12 -2.92 7.92
N MET A 68 -1.38 -2.86 6.82
CA MET A 68 -1.38 -3.86 5.75
C MET A 68 -0.07 -4.63 5.65
N ILE A 69 1.07 -3.95 5.87
CA ILE A 69 2.41 -4.51 5.73
C ILE A 69 3.24 -4.10 6.96
N SER A 70 3.90 -5.06 7.59
CA SER A 70 4.83 -4.81 8.71
C SER A 70 5.98 -3.88 8.27
N ASP A 71 6.47 -3.05 9.18
CA ASP A 71 7.68 -2.23 8.97
C ASP A 71 8.90 -3.07 8.61
N GLU A 72 8.99 -4.29 9.15
CA GLU A 72 10.09 -5.23 8.92
C GLU A 72 10.13 -5.70 7.45
N ASN A 73 8.99 -5.66 6.75
CA ASN A 73 8.85 -6.05 5.34
C ASN A 73 8.79 -4.84 4.40
N ALA A 74 9.06 -3.64 4.90
CA ALA A 74 9.01 -2.40 4.11
C ALA A 74 10.41 -1.90 3.77
N LEU A 75 10.72 -1.85 2.49
CA LEU A 75 11.95 -1.25 1.98
C LEU A 75 11.64 0.13 1.38
N SER A 76 12.39 1.14 1.82
CA SER A 76 12.27 2.51 1.31
C SER A 76 13.45 2.85 0.40
N TYR A 77 13.13 3.19 -0.84
CA TYR A 77 14.12 3.66 -1.82
C TYR A 77 13.92 5.16 -2.07
N ARG A 78 15.00 5.94 -1.99
CA ARG A 78 14.95 7.40 -2.23
C ARG A 78 15.01 7.79 -3.71
N HIS A 79 15.50 6.87 -4.52
CA HIS A 79 15.71 7.04 -5.95
C HIS A 79 15.62 5.69 -6.66
N GLY A 80 15.52 5.74 -7.99
CA GLY A 80 15.44 4.56 -8.84
C GLY A 80 14.05 4.42 -9.45
N ARG A 81 13.98 3.69 -10.57
CA ARG A 81 12.73 3.35 -11.24
C ARG A 81 12.41 1.86 -11.12
N GLU A 82 13.43 1.08 -10.77
CA GLU A 82 13.43 -0.37 -10.75
C GLU A 82 14.21 -0.85 -9.54
N TRP A 83 13.88 -2.03 -9.05
CA TRP A 83 14.60 -2.77 -8.03
C TRP A 83 14.68 -4.23 -8.44
N SER A 84 15.72 -4.93 -8.00
CA SER A 84 15.87 -6.37 -8.16
C SER A 84 16.26 -6.99 -6.83
N SER A 85 15.83 -8.23 -6.60
CA SER A 85 16.31 -9.03 -5.49
C SER A 85 17.36 -10.03 -6.00
N SER A 86 18.46 -10.17 -5.27
CA SER A 86 19.53 -11.12 -5.59
C SER A 86 19.18 -12.58 -5.25
N HIS A 87 17.92 -12.84 -4.84
CA HIS A 87 17.51 -14.13 -4.29
C HIS A 87 17.29 -15.22 -5.36
N ASN A 88 17.20 -14.86 -6.64
CA ASN A 88 17.12 -15.81 -7.74
C ASN A 88 18.10 -15.46 -8.88
N PRO A 89 19.30 -16.07 -8.91
CA PRO A 89 20.32 -15.75 -9.91
C PRO A 89 19.93 -16.17 -11.34
N GLU A 90 18.95 -17.06 -11.51
CA GLU A 90 18.55 -17.59 -12.82
C GLU A 90 17.58 -16.68 -13.59
N THR A 91 16.84 -15.81 -12.90
CA THR A 91 15.75 -15.04 -13.52
C THR A 91 15.92 -13.53 -13.50
N GLN A 92 16.88 -12.98 -12.74
CA GLN A 92 17.19 -11.53 -12.64
C GLN A 92 15.97 -10.64 -12.93
N GLU A 93 14.86 -10.87 -12.22
CA GLU A 93 13.62 -10.16 -12.50
C GLU A 93 13.71 -8.74 -11.92
N PHE A 94 13.67 -7.75 -12.82
CA PHE A 94 13.59 -6.35 -12.43
C PHE A 94 12.12 -5.97 -12.21
N SER A 95 11.81 -5.58 -10.99
CA SER A 95 10.51 -5.03 -10.62
C SER A 95 10.52 -3.52 -10.77
N ARG A 96 9.43 -2.94 -11.26
CA ARG A 96 9.28 -1.49 -11.48
C ARG A 96 8.48 -0.86 -10.35
N PHE A 97 8.85 0.36 -9.96
CA PHE A 97 8.01 1.16 -9.08
C PHE A 97 6.74 1.61 -9.82
N GLN A 98 5.59 1.41 -9.18
CA GLN A 98 4.31 1.94 -9.63
C GLN A 98 4.03 3.27 -8.93
N THR A 99 3.36 4.19 -9.63
CA THR A 99 3.00 5.50 -9.08
C THR A 99 1.56 5.45 -8.61
N ALA A 100 1.34 5.75 -7.34
CA ALA A 100 0.02 6.08 -6.81
C ALA A 100 -0.07 7.61 -6.68
N SER A 101 -1.19 8.18 -7.13
CA SER A 101 -1.46 9.61 -7.00
C SER A 101 -2.89 9.86 -6.59
N ALA A 102 -3.09 10.89 -5.78
CA ALA A 102 -4.39 11.37 -5.37
C ALA A 102 -4.43 12.90 -5.50
N GLU A 103 -5.60 13.44 -5.76
CA GLU A 103 -5.84 14.88 -5.77
C GLU A 103 -6.96 15.21 -4.79
N ALA A 104 -6.72 16.22 -3.96
CA ALA A 104 -7.73 16.81 -3.11
C ALA A 104 -7.69 18.33 -3.28
N ALA A 105 -8.82 18.97 -3.04
CA ALA A 105 -8.93 20.41 -3.07
C ALA A 105 -9.65 20.90 -1.81
N ILE A 106 -9.21 22.05 -1.31
CA ILE A 106 -9.93 22.81 -0.28
C ILE A 106 -10.77 23.87 -0.99
N PRO A 107 -12.11 23.78 -0.93
CA PRO A 107 -13.00 24.83 -1.42
C PRO A 107 -12.63 26.19 -0.84
N PHE A 108 -12.65 27.23 -1.69
CA PHE A 108 -12.31 28.60 -1.29
C PHE A 108 -13.22 29.14 -0.20
N GLU A 109 -14.50 28.74 -0.21
CA GLU A 109 -15.50 29.09 0.81
C GLU A 109 -15.03 28.69 2.22
N HIS A 110 -14.45 27.50 2.39
CA HIS A 110 -13.91 27.08 3.68
C HIS A 110 -12.72 27.93 4.16
N ILE A 111 -11.99 28.56 3.24
CA ILE A 111 -10.92 29.50 3.58
C ILE A 111 -11.52 30.82 4.06
N LEU A 112 -12.55 31.33 3.37
CA LEU A 112 -13.27 32.55 3.78
C LEU A 112 -13.93 32.39 5.15
N ASP A 113 -14.52 31.22 5.41
CA ASP A 113 -15.19 30.89 6.67
C ASP A 113 -14.21 30.52 7.80
N HIS A 114 -12.89 30.61 7.55
CA HIS A 114 -11.85 30.26 8.52
C HIS A 114 -12.02 28.85 9.10
N ARG A 115 -12.57 27.92 8.31
CA ARG A 115 -12.86 26.55 8.76
C ARG A 115 -11.57 25.74 8.83
N LEU A 116 -10.93 25.75 10.00
CA LEU A 116 -9.68 25.01 10.24
C LEU A 116 -9.83 23.49 10.04
N SER A 117 -11.05 22.94 10.15
CA SER A 117 -11.30 21.51 9.88
C SER A 117 -11.08 21.13 8.42
N ALA A 118 -11.01 22.10 7.49
CA ALA A 118 -10.77 21.81 6.09
C ALA A 118 -9.37 21.19 5.84
N ILE A 119 -8.41 21.44 6.74
CA ILE A 119 -7.06 20.85 6.66
C ILE A 119 -7.09 19.35 6.99
N PRO A 120 -7.60 18.88 8.15
CA PRO A 120 -7.72 17.44 8.38
C PRO A 120 -8.65 16.74 7.37
N ASP A 121 -9.74 17.39 6.93
CA ASP A 121 -10.61 16.85 5.89
C ASP A 121 -9.84 16.64 4.55
N TYR A 122 -8.95 17.57 4.20
CA TYR A 122 -8.06 17.46 3.05
C TYR A 122 -7.06 16.30 3.20
N VAL A 123 -6.42 16.19 4.36
CA VAL A 123 -5.46 15.10 4.63
C VAL A 123 -6.14 13.75 4.53
N ALA A 124 -7.34 13.59 5.11
CA ALA A 124 -8.11 12.35 5.03
C ALA A 124 -8.41 11.97 3.57
N ARG A 125 -8.93 12.89 2.76
CA ARG A 125 -9.21 12.63 1.33
C ARG A 125 -7.97 12.25 0.54
N MET A 126 -6.83 12.88 0.82
CA MET A 126 -5.56 12.53 0.19
C MET A 126 -5.15 11.09 0.53
N VAL A 127 -5.26 10.71 1.81
CA VAL A 127 -4.92 9.36 2.27
C VAL A 127 -5.88 8.34 1.68
N ASP A 128 -7.19 8.59 1.68
CA ASP A 128 -8.19 7.68 1.08
C ASP A 128 -7.91 7.41 -0.39
N GLY A 129 -7.55 8.45 -1.16
CA GLY A 129 -7.19 8.29 -2.57
C GLY A 129 -5.91 7.50 -2.79
N LEU A 130 -4.90 7.73 -1.94
CA LEU A 130 -3.64 6.96 -1.99
C LEU A 130 -3.84 5.51 -1.52
N GLU A 131 -4.71 5.26 -0.54
CA GLU A 131 -5.07 3.93 -0.04
C GLU A 131 -5.73 3.11 -1.15
N LEU A 132 -6.71 3.69 -1.85
CA LEU A 132 -7.39 3.03 -2.96
C LEU A 132 -6.42 2.65 -4.08
N GLY A 133 -5.53 3.58 -4.47
CA GLY A 133 -4.50 3.32 -5.48
C GLY A 133 -3.48 2.26 -5.04
N PHE A 134 -3.08 2.29 -3.76
CA PHE A 134 -2.19 1.29 -3.18
C PHE A 134 -2.81 -0.10 -3.19
N MET A 135 -4.06 -0.24 -2.74
CA MET A 135 -4.77 -1.53 -2.71
C MET A 135 -4.99 -2.09 -4.11
N ALA A 136 -5.40 -1.24 -5.07
CA ALA A 136 -5.57 -1.68 -6.46
C ALA A 136 -4.27 -2.23 -7.05
N ASN A 137 -3.14 -1.55 -6.80
CA ASN A 137 -1.82 -2.01 -7.24
C ASN A 137 -1.37 -3.30 -6.55
N LEU A 138 -1.60 -3.42 -5.24
CA LEU A 138 -1.26 -4.60 -4.46
C LEU A 138 -2.01 -5.84 -4.96
N PHE A 139 -3.34 -5.75 -5.11
CA PHE A 139 -4.13 -6.88 -5.60
C PHE A 139 -3.82 -7.21 -7.06
N SER A 140 -3.62 -6.21 -7.92
CA SER A 140 -3.19 -6.47 -9.31
C SER A 140 -1.84 -7.20 -9.39
N LEU A 141 -0.90 -6.88 -8.49
CA LEU A 141 0.38 -7.59 -8.42
C LEU A 141 0.21 -9.02 -7.91
N ILE A 142 -0.64 -9.23 -6.90
CA ILE A 142 -0.96 -10.57 -6.38
C ILE A 142 -1.61 -11.42 -7.49
N ASP A 143 -2.57 -10.87 -8.23
CA ASP A 143 -3.25 -11.56 -9.33
C ASP A 143 -2.25 -11.96 -10.42
N ALA A 144 -1.43 -11.01 -10.90
CA ALA A 144 -0.41 -11.30 -11.92
C ALA A 144 0.60 -12.36 -11.45
N THR A 145 0.99 -12.33 -10.17
CA THR A 145 1.95 -13.28 -9.60
C THR A 145 1.33 -14.67 -9.42
N THR A 146 0.09 -14.75 -8.96
CA THR A 146 -0.62 -16.02 -8.80
C THR A 146 -0.93 -16.68 -10.14
N GLU A 147 -1.31 -15.91 -11.16
CA GLU A 147 -1.45 -16.40 -12.53
C GLU A 147 -0.13 -16.97 -13.07
N LYS A 148 0.98 -16.23 -12.90
CA LYS A 148 2.31 -16.66 -13.36
C LYS A 148 2.79 -17.93 -12.65
N THR A 149 2.50 -18.08 -11.36
CA THR A 149 2.92 -19.23 -10.55
C THR A 149 1.96 -20.41 -10.61
N GLY A 150 0.78 -20.25 -11.22
CA GLY A 150 -0.27 -21.28 -11.24
C GLY A 150 -1.02 -21.43 -9.92
N ASN A 151 -0.85 -20.50 -8.98
CA ASN A 151 -1.53 -20.46 -7.68
C ASN A 151 -2.95 -19.89 -7.79
N VAL A 152 -3.67 -20.26 -8.85
CA VAL A 152 -5.05 -19.87 -9.09
C VAL A 152 -5.95 -21.08 -8.83
N VAL A 153 -7.02 -20.86 -8.07
CA VAL A 153 -8.09 -21.84 -7.84
C VAL A 153 -9.31 -21.38 -8.62
N ARG A 154 -9.84 -22.27 -9.46
CA ARG A 154 -11.12 -22.03 -10.15
C ARG A 154 -12.22 -22.65 -9.31
N SER A 155 -13.31 -21.92 -9.12
CA SER A 155 -14.37 -22.41 -8.26
C SER A 155 -14.97 -23.71 -8.79
N SER A 156 -15.04 -24.69 -7.89
CA SER A 156 -15.69 -25.99 -8.11
C SER A 156 -17.19 -25.97 -7.80
N GLY A 157 -17.70 -24.84 -7.27
CA GLY A 157 -19.06 -24.71 -6.74
C GLY A 157 -19.21 -25.08 -5.26
N SER A 158 -18.14 -25.55 -4.62
CA SER A 158 -18.04 -25.76 -3.16
C SER A 158 -16.97 -24.84 -2.61
N ALA A 159 -17.36 -23.85 -1.81
CA ALA A 159 -16.40 -22.92 -1.19
C ALA A 159 -15.46 -23.65 -0.22
N ALA A 160 -15.91 -24.75 0.37
CA ALA A 160 -15.10 -25.56 1.27
C ALA A 160 -13.97 -26.31 0.53
N GLU A 161 -14.27 -26.95 -0.60
CA GLU A 161 -13.24 -27.64 -1.39
C GLU A 161 -12.32 -26.61 -2.10
N ASP A 162 -12.87 -25.48 -2.56
CA ASP A 162 -12.06 -24.37 -3.09
C ASP A 162 -11.09 -23.82 -2.02
N PHE A 163 -11.54 -23.72 -0.76
CA PHE A 163 -10.70 -23.32 0.36
C PHE A 163 -9.58 -24.33 0.65
N PHE A 164 -9.88 -25.63 0.60
CA PHE A 164 -8.87 -26.66 0.73
C PHE A 164 -7.83 -26.61 -0.39
N ASP A 165 -8.25 -26.44 -1.64
CA ASP A 165 -7.33 -26.30 -2.79
C ASP A 165 -6.46 -25.04 -2.65
N MET A 166 -7.04 -23.91 -2.23
CA MET A 166 -6.28 -22.68 -1.95
C MET A 166 -5.21 -22.92 -0.89
N LEU A 167 -5.58 -23.53 0.25
CA LEU A 167 -4.63 -23.87 1.29
C LEU A 167 -3.52 -24.78 0.76
N SER A 168 -3.85 -25.77 -0.07
CA SER A 168 -2.89 -26.72 -0.62
C SER A 168 -1.82 -26.05 -1.49
N LYS A 169 -2.18 -25.01 -2.24
CA LYS A 169 -1.27 -24.28 -3.14
C LYS A 169 -0.42 -23.23 -2.43
N VAL A 170 -0.92 -22.61 -1.37
CA VAL A 170 -0.19 -21.53 -0.68
C VAL A 170 0.94 -22.10 0.18
N GLU A 171 2.16 -21.60 -0.03
CA GLU A 171 3.30 -21.92 0.81
C GLU A 171 3.21 -21.20 2.17
N THR A 172 3.37 -21.95 3.26
CA THR A 172 3.33 -21.41 4.63
C THR A 172 4.72 -20.96 5.06
N GLY A 173 4.81 -19.82 5.76
CA GLY A 173 6.07 -19.29 6.28
C GLY A 173 6.19 -19.45 7.79
N VAL A 174 7.30 -18.99 8.35
CA VAL A 174 7.48 -18.82 9.79
C VAL A 174 7.48 -17.34 10.17
N ASP A 175 7.08 -17.02 11.38
CA ASP A 175 7.22 -15.69 11.96
C ASP A 175 8.65 -15.43 12.46
N ARG A 176 8.88 -14.22 12.99
CA ARG A 176 10.16 -13.82 13.60
C ARG A 176 10.61 -14.66 14.79
N TYR A 177 9.71 -15.44 15.38
CA TYR A 177 9.99 -16.36 16.48
C TYR A 177 10.21 -17.79 16.00
N GLY A 178 10.20 -18.02 14.68
CA GLY A 178 10.33 -19.34 14.06
C GLY A 178 9.07 -20.18 14.15
N ARG A 179 7.90 -19.58 14.42
CA ARG A 179 6.62 -20.30 14.51
C ARG A 179 5.94 -20.31 13.15
N PRO A 180 5.46 -21.47 12.67
CA PRO A 180 4.63 -21.53 11.47
C PRO A 180 3.45 -20.57 11.57
N THR A 181 3.22 -19.78 10.52
CA THR A 181 2.12 -18.81 10.46
C THR A 181 1.31 -19.04 9.20
N MET A 182 0.02 -19.33 9.39
CA MET A 182 -0.91 -19.54 8.29
C MET A 182 -1.21 -18.22 7.55
N PRO A 183 -1.47 -18.28 6.23
CA PRO A 183 -1.81 -17.10 5.44
C PRO A 183 -3.14 -16.48 5.91
N SER A 184 -3.21 -15.16 5.83
CA SER A 184 -4.47 -14.42 6.00
C SER A 184 -5.23 -14.36 4.69
N PHE A 185 -6.55 -14.53 4.74
CA PHE A 185 -7.42 -14.43 3.57
C PHE A 185 -8.16 -13.10 3.57
N VAL A 186 -8.15 -12.42 2.42
CA VAL A 186 -8.89 -11.17 2.22
C VAL A 186 -10.04 -11.45 1.26
N THR A 187 -11.26 -11.16 1.68
CA THR A 187 -12.47 -11.32 0.86
C THR A 187 -13.53 -10.31 1.29
N SER A 188 -14.58 -10.16 0.48
CA SER A 188 -15.70 -9.27 0.84
C SER A 188 -16.43 -9.81 2.08
N PRO A 189 -17.04 -8.94 2.91
CA PRO A 189 -17.78 -9.38 4.09
C PRO A 189 -18.86 -10.42 3.79
N ASP A 190 -19.58 -10.27 2.68
CA ASP A 190 -20.64 -11.21 2.29
C ASP A 190 -20.08 -12.58 1.90
N ASN A 191 -18.97 -12.61 1.15
CA ASN A 191 -18.32 -13.86 0.77
C ASN A 191 -17.69 -14.53 2.00
N SER A 192 -17.10 -13.76 2.93
CA SER A 192 -16.52 -14.31 4.16
C SER A 192 -17.55 -15.06 5.00
N ARG A 193 -18.76 -14.48 5.17
CA ARG A 193 -19.84 -15.10 5.95
C ARG A 193 -20.32 -16.39 5.31
N ARG A 194 -20.52 -16.39 3.99
CA ARG A 194 -20.94 -17.59 3.24
C ARG A 194 -19.91 -18.69 3.36
N MET A 195 -18.63 -18.36 3.16
CA MET A 195 -17.53 -19.30 3.25
C MET A 195 -17.42 -19.90 4.67
N ILE A 196 -17.50 -19.09 5.72
CA ILE A 196 -17.47 -19.57 7.11
C ILE A 196 -18.64 -20.52 7.39
N GLN A 197 -19.86 -20.15 7.01
CA GLN A 197 -21.04 -21.01 7.19
C GLN A 197 -20.90 -22.34 6.47
N GLU A 198 -20.40 -22.33 5.23
CA GLU A 198 -20.20 -23.54 4.45
C GLU A 198 -19.10 -24.42 5.03
N LEU A 199 -18.02 -23.83 5.54
CA LEU A 199 -16.93 -24.55 6.21
C LEU A 199 -17.39 -25.18 7.53
N GLU A 200 -18.17 -24.48 8.34
CA GLU A 200 -18.72 -25.00 9.60
C GLU A 200 -19.76 -26.11 9.39
N ALA A 201 -20.44 -26.11 8.25
CA ALA A 201 -21.42 -27.12 7.89
C ALA A 201 -20.80 -28.40 7.29
N GLN A 202 -19.48 -28.45 7.09
CA GLN A 202 -18.80 -29.61 6.52
C GLN A 202 -18.76 -30.80 7.49
N THR A 203 -18.39 -31.96 6.95
CA THR A 203 -18.24 -33.18 7.73
C THR A 203 -16.96 -33.17 8.57
N GLU A 204 -16.97 -33.96 9.65
CA GLU A 204 -15.79 -34.20 10.50
C GLU A 204 -14.59 -34.75 9.70
N GLU A 205 -14.85 -35.45 8.60
CA GLU A 205 -13.81 -35.95 7.70
C GLU A 205 -13.12 -34.80 6.96
N PHE A 206 -13.88 -33.82 6.47
CA PHE A 206 -13.30 -32.62 5.84
C PHE A 206 -12.44 -31.84 6.82
N HIS A 207 -12.92 -31.62 8.04
CA HIS A 207 -12.14 -30.94 9.08
C HIS A 207 -10.82 -31.68 9.39
N ARG A 208 -10.85 -33.02 9.49
CA ARG A 208 -9.63 -33.81 9.65
C ARG A 208 -8.67 -33.69 8.47
N ARG A 209 -9.16 -33.68 7.23
CA ARG A 209 -8.32 -33.45 6.04
C ARG A 209 -7.64 -32.08 6.09
N VAL A 210 -8.36 -31.04 6.48
CA VAL A 210 -7.82 -29.68 6.63
C VAL A 210 -6.74 -29.62 7.71
N GLU A 211 -6.96 -30.22 8.88
CA GLU A 211 -5.97 -30.23 9.96
C GLU A 211 -4.70 -31.02 9.58
N GLN A 212 -4.84 -32.15 8.90
CA GLN A 212 -3.68 -32.90 8.38
C GLN A 212 -2.84 -32.06 7.40
N LEU A 213 -3.51 -31.31 6.50
CA LEU A 213 -2.83 -30.42 5.57
C LEU A 213 -2.11 -29.28 6.29
N LYS A 214 -2.73 -28.70 7.32
CA LYS A 214 -2.10 -27.68 8.16
C LYS A 214 -0.84 -28.21 8.83
N GLU A 215 -0.94 -29.34 9.54
CA GLU A 215 0.21 -29.95 10.21
C GLU A 215 1.36 -30.25 9.25
N GLN A 216 1.04 -30.74 8.05
CA GLN A 216 2.06 -31.00 7.02
C GLN A 216 2.76 -29.70 6.61
N LYS A 217 2.00 -28.64 6.31
CA LYS A 217 2.56 -27.34 5.90
C LYS A 217 3.37 -26.67 7.00
N GLU A 218 2.97 -26.82 8.26
CA GLU A 218 3.72 -26.32 9.40
C GLU A 218 5.08 -27.02 9.54
N ARG A 219 5.11 -28.34 9.35
CA ARG A 219 6.37 -29.12 9.32
C ARG A 219 7.26 -28.69 8.17
N ASP A 220 6.69 -28.55 6.98
CA ASP A 220 7.44 -28.14 5.78
C ASP A 220 8.00 -26.71 5.91
N ALA A 221 7.24 -25.80 6.50
CA ALA A 221 7.69 -24.44 6.79
C ALA A 221 8.85 -24.42 7.78
N THR A 222 8.76 -25.22 8.84
CA THR A 222 9.82 -25.32 9.86
C THR A 222 11.10 -25.94 9.29
N ALA A 223 10.97 -26.98 8.46
CA ALA A 223 12.11 -27.61 7.80
C ALA A 223 12.83 -26.66 6.85
N ARG A 224 12.09 -25.94 6.01
CA ARG A 224 12.66 -24.94 5.09
C ARG A 224 13.33 -23.79 5.82
N GLU A 225 12.77 -23.35 6.95
CA GLU A 225 13.41 -22.34 7.78
C GLU A 225 14.71 -22.85 8.41
N ALA A 226 14.74 -24.10 8.89
CA ALA A 226 15.95 -24.71 9.42
C ALA A 226 17.06 -24.77 8.35
N ASP A 227 16.70 -25.15 7.11
CA ASP A 227 17.60 -25.14 5.96
C ASP A 227 18.09 -23.72 5.63
N ARG A 228 17.20 -22.73 5.66
CA ARG A 228 17.55 -21.33 5.42
C ARG A 228 18.56 -20.84 6.45
N VAL A 229 18.33 -21.10 7.75
CA VAL A 229 19.23 -20.71 8.83
C VAL A 229 20.58 -21.44 8.74
N ALA A 230 20.57 -22.72 8.36
CA ALA A 230 21.80 -23.50 8.18
C ALA A 230 22.74 -22.89 7.13
N ARG A 231 22.21 -22.28 6.06
CA ARG A 231 23.02 -21.58 5.03
C ARG A 231 23.83 -20.40 5.57
N PHE A 232 23.44 -19.83 6.71
CA PHE A 232 24.08 -18.66 7.31
C PHE A 232 24.87 -18.98 8.58
N ARG A 233 24.97 -20.26 8.97
CA ARG A 233 25.85 -20.70 10.05
C ARG A 233 27.26 -20.90 9.49
N TRP A 234 28.17 -20.00 9.85
CA TRP A 234 29.63 -20.13 9.68
C TRP A 234 30.28 -20.84 10.87
#